data_AF-Q9SE06-F1
#
_entry.id   AF-Q9SE06-F1
#
_cell.length_a   1.000
_cell.length_b   1.000
_cell.length_c   1.000
_cell.angle_alpha   90.00
_cell.angle_beta   90.00
_cell.angle_gamma   90.00
#
_symmetry.space_group_name_H-M   'P 1'
#
loop_
_entity.id
_entity.type
_entity.pdbx_description
1 polymer ?
#
loop_
_entity_poly.entity_id
_entity_poly.type
_entity_poly.pdbx_seq_one_letter_code
_entity_poly.pdbx_strand_id
1 'polypeptide(L)' 'RCGKSCQQRWLNYLKPGIKRGHISVDEEDMIIRLHRLLGNRWALIAKRLPGRTDN' A
#
# COMPACT_ATOMS: atom_id res chain seq x y z
N ARG A 1 -10.89 19.35 -10.21
CA ARG A 1 -10.49 17.95 -9.86
C ARG A 1 -10.90 17.05 -11.01
N CYS A 2 -9.98 16.26 -11.58
CA CYS A 2 -10.32 15.27 -12.61
C CYS A 2 -10.67 13.92 -11.96
N GLY A 3 -11.43 13.07 -12.65
CA GLY A 3 -11.86 11.76 -12.12
C GLY A 3 -10.70 10.90 -11.59
N LYS A 4 -9.55 10.90 -12.28
CA LYS A 4 -8.32 10.20 -11.86
C LYS A 4 -7.79 10.69 -10.50
N SER A 5 -7.78 12.00 -10.27
CA SER A 5 -7.35 12.59 -8.99
C SER A 5 -8.32 12.24 -7.85
N CYS A 6 -9.63 12.25 -8.11
CA CYS A 6 -10.64 11.85 -7.13
C CYS A 6 -10.52 10.36 -6.76
N GLN A 7 -10.34 9.49 -7.75
CA GLN A 7 -10.19 8.05 -7.54
C GLN A 7 -8.93 7.74 -6.72
N GLN A 8 -7.79 8.36 -7.05
CA GLN A 8 -6.54 8.13 -6.33
C GLN A 8 -6.61 8.64 -4.89
N ARG A 9 -7.26 9.79 -4.67
CA ARG A 9 -7.55 10.29 -3.32
C ARG A 9 -8.41 9.31 -2.53
N TRP A 10 -9.42 8.71 -3.16
CA TRP A 10 -10.23 7.69 -2.49
C TRP A 10 -9.41 6.47 -2.11
N LEU A 11 -8.68 5.89 -3.06
CA LEU A 11 -7.93 4.66 -2.88
C LEU A 11 -6.79 4.78 -1.87
N ASN A 12 -6.15 5.94 -1.77
CA ASN A 12 -4.95 6.11 -0.94
C ASN A 12 -5.23 6.79 0.40
N TYR A 13 -6.35 7.50 0.54
CA TYR A 13 -6.60 8.32 1.75
C TYR A 13 -8.00 8.17 2.34
N LEU A 14 -9.06 8.12 1.52
CA LEU A 14 -10.43 8.20 2.04
C LEU A 14 -11.08 6.83 2.28
N LYS A 15 -10.60 5.77 1.63
CA LYS A 15 -11.14 4.43 1.81
C LYS A 15 -10.97 3.99 3.28
N PRO A 16 -12.02 3.50 3.95
CA PRO A 16 -11.93 2.96 5.29
C PRO A 16 -10.94 1.78 5.35
N GLY A 17 -10.19 1.67 6.45
CA GLY A 17 -9.23 0.59 6.67
C GLY A 17 -7.80 0.87 6.19
N ILE A 18 -7.50 2.06 5.67
CA ILE A 18 -6.11 2.47 5.37
C ILE A 18 -5.40 2.89 6.66
N LYS A 19 -4.27 2.26 6.95
CA LYS A 19 -3.37 2.62 8.05
C LYS A 19 -2.60 3.88 7.69
N ARG A 20 -2.69 4.90 8.56
CA ARG A 20 -2.04 6.22 8.38
C ARG A 20 -0.81 6.43 9.26
N GLY A 21 -0.43 5.43 10.05
CA GLY A 21 0.73 5.47 10.94
C GLY A 21 2.01 5.00 10.25
N HIS A 22 3.12 5.08 10.99
CA HIS A 22 4.42 4.54 10.59
C HIS A 22 4.32 3.07 10.21
N ILE A 23 5.20 2.64 9.31
CA ILE A 23 5.39 1.23 8.96
C ILE A 23 6.05 0.57 10.18
N SER A 24 5.42 -0.48 10.70
CA SER A 24 6.01 -1.27 11.78
C SER A 24 7.19 -2.09 11.27
N VAL A 25 8.09 -2.49 12.17
CA VAL A 25 9.28 -3.29 11.82
C VAL A 25 8.87 -4.61 11.14
N ASP A 26 7.77 -5.23 11.57
CA ASP A 26 7.23 -6.44 10.94
C ASP A 26 6.71 -6.19 9.52
N GLU A 27 6.04 -5.05 9.29
CA GLU A 27 5.61 -4.65 7.95
C GLU A 27 6.82 -4.37 7.05
N GLU A 28 7.90 -3.79 7.58
CA GLU A 28 9.13 -3.53 6.85
C GLU A 28 9.86 -4.83 6.44
N ASP A 29 10.03 -5.79 7.35
CA ASP A 29 10.63 -7.10 7.02
C ASP A 29 9.78 -7.84 5.98
N MET A 30 8.46 -7.78 6.11
CA MET A 30 7.53 -8.36 5.13
C MET A 30 7.68 -7.70 3.75
N ILE A 31 7.79 -6.36 3.68
CA ILE A 31 8.02 -5.61 2.44
C ILE A 31 9.32 -6.07 1.79
N ILE A 32 10.41 -6.16 2.55
CA ILE A 32 11.72 -6.57 2.03
C ILE A 32 11.66 -7.99 1.48
N ARG A 33 11.07 -8.94 2.21
CA ARG A 33 10.91 -10.33 1.76
C ARG A 33 10.06 -10.42 0.49
N LEU A 34 8.93 -9.71 0.46
CA LEU A 34 8.03 -9.72 -0.69
C LEU A 34 8.66 -9.05 -1.90
N HIS A 35 9.44 -7.98 -1.71
CA HIS A 35 10.18 -7.32 -2.78
C HIS A 35 11.26 -8.23 -3.37
N ARG A 36 12.01 -8.96 -2.53
CA ARG A 36 12.96 -9.98 -3.01
C ARG A 36 12.29 -11.08 -3.84
N LEU A 37 11.07 -11.48 -3.48
CA LEU A 37 10.34 -12.56 -4.16
C LEU A 37 9.59 -12.09 -5.42
N LEU A 38 9.04 -10.88 -5.41
CA LEU A 38 8.12 -10.39 -6.45
C LEU A 38 8.71 -9.26 -7.32
N GLY A 39 9.86 -8.71 -6.93
CA GLY A 39 10.43 -7.49 -7.51
C GLY A 39 9.54 -6.28 -7.30
N ASN A 40 9.56 -5.34 -8.25
CA ASN A 40 8.85 -4.05 -8.17
C ASN A 40 7.32 -4.13 -8.41
N ARG A 41 6.68 -5.25 -8.05
CA ARG A 41 5.23 -5.45 -8.22
C ARG A 41 4.45 -4.89 -7.03
N TRP A 42 4.53 -3.58 -6.80
CA TRP A 42 3.96 -2.92 -5.61
C TRP A 42 2.47 -3.16 -5.40
N ALA A 43 1.66 -3.13 -6.47
CA ALA A 43 0.23 -3.46 -6.39
C ALA A 43 -0.04 -4.89 -5.87
N LEU A 44 0.87 -5.85 -6.10
CA LEU A 44 0.77 -7.21 -5.58
C LEU A 44 1.29 -7.31 -4.15
N ILE A 45 2.35 -6.57 -3.81
CA ILE A 45 2.91 -6.50 -2.46
C ILE A 45 1.88 -5.88 -1.50
N ALA A 46 1.26 -4.75 -1.88
CA ALA A 46 0.25 -4.07 -1.09
C ALA A 46 -0.97 -4.95 -0.78
N LYS A 47 -1.38 -5.84 -1.68
CA LYS A 47 -2.46 -6.82 -1.42
C LYS A 47 -2.15 -7.77 -0.27
N ARG A 48 -0.87 -7.99 0.07
CA ARG A 48 -0.43 -8.84 1.18
C ARG A 48 -0.17 -8.05 2.47
N LEU A 49 -0.29 -6.72 2.44
CA LEU A 49 -0.10 -5.83 3.58
C LEU A 49 -1.44 -5.22 3.98
N PRO A 50 -2.15 -5.79 4.97
CA PRO A 50 -3.49 -5.35 5.32
C PRO A 50 -3.51 -3.90 5.78
N GLY A 51 -4.31 -3.09 5.08
CA GLY A 51 -4.45 -1.66 5.33
C GLY A 51 -3.33 -0.79 4.77
N ARG A 52 -2.41 -1.33 3.96
CA ARG A 52 -1.41 -0.56 3.21
C ARG A 52 -1.77 -0.52 1.73
N THR A 53 -1.40 0.59 1.09
CA THR A 53 -1.58 0.83 -0.34
C THR A 53 -0.23 0.71 -1.05
N ASP A 54 -0.26 0.58 -2.37
CA ASP A 54 0.94 0.54 -3.24
C ASP A 54 1.57 1.92 -3.47
N ASN A 55 1.01 2.94 -2.84
CA ASN A 55 1.34 4.35 -2.99
C ASN A 55 1.48 5.01 -1.62
#